data_AF-A0A813YQH1-F1
#
_entry.id   AF-A0A813YQH1-F1
#
_cell.length_a   1.000
_cell.length_b   1.000
_cell.length_c   1.000
_cell.angle_alpha   90.00
_cell.angle_beta   90.00
_cell.angle_gamma   90.00
#
_symmetry.space_group_name_H-M   'P 1'
#
loop_
_entity.id
_entity.type
_entity.pdbx_description
1 polymer ?
#
loop_
_entity_poly.entity_id
_entity_poly.type
_entity_poly.pdbx_seq_one_letter_code
_entity_poly.pdbx_strand_id
1 'polypeptide(L)'
;MIDTDKLLLPLSDAKKNIVLLLNGCFNPIHNNHIRLLEVAREHLNTLDTYHIVGGYVSPTHDAAIQRKISTIHATWQNRLEMCRLAVRDSSWIMVDGWLVSQERNIGAQQSKQHLKDFLCKSYPSIEVVSVCGGDALPKLKVTFKKELVICVNNRPIEDFDFDEWFHSPAIEQFHHNIILIHDNQCSKYISSTNIRRRISENRFDLLIDDLHPSVLDYHREQEITYRSADETVLWSELGGNDGVVLGQGRCATVYQKEYKHRHVAVKVIRERRQFVNELKVLTLLANETSYHVNLIEIYGIGDQFCVMEKCDIDLLSYIEKNRMVKSQTITTIFPNSQWLSFIKQMLTGFVHLISLGILHRDIKTDNILLSNMIVKISDFSVSVNLSSMTKMPVRGSMRHYPPESINDKQIYTEKSDVFMFGCLLYEIVHGGQRVWHEVDTSEVVKRRLNGEKPLFSVQCEPWYLDAVTHDCWAFNSDQRPTFEQLLQNTFIRNN
;
A
#
# COMPACT_ATOMS: atom_id res chain seq x y z
N MET A 1 -15.90 -20.79 14.58
CA MET A 1 -15.74 -20.88 16.04
C MET A 1 -14.25 -20.93 16.33
N ILE A 2 -13.82 -20.41 17.47
CA ILE A 2 -12.44 -20.50 17.94
C ILE A 2 -12.27 -21.87 18.58
N ASP A 3 -11.34 -22.67 18.06
CA ASP A 3 -11.06 -24.01 18.56
C ASP A 3 -10.20 -23.93 19.83
N THR A 4 -10.47 -24.75 20.85
CA THR A 4 -9.74 -24.76 22.14
C THR A 4 -9.25 -26.15 22.55
N ASP A 5 -9.43 -27.15 21.68
CA ASP A 5 -9.15 -28.57 21.91
C ASP A 5 -7.65 -28.87 22.07
N LYS A 6 -6.79 -28.01 21.52
CA LYS A 6 -5.32 -28.15 21.58
C LYS A 6 -4.66 -27.22 22.60
N LEU A 7 -5.43 -26.58 23.49
CA LEU A 7 -4.84 -25.80 24.58
C LEU A 7 -4.09 -26.72 25.56
N LEU A 8 -2.84 -26.40 25.82
CA LEU A 8 -1.97 -27.10 26.76
C LEU A 8 -2.33 -26.68 28.19
N LEU A 9 -3.16 -27.50 28.83
CA LEU A 9 -3.64 -27.30 30.20
C LEU A 9 -3.04 -28.36 31.14
N PRO A 10 -2.91 -28.08 32.46
CA PRO A 10 -3.35 -26.86 33.16
C PRO A 10 -2.43 -25.66 32.93
N LEU A 11 -2.94 -24.47 33.22
CA LEU A 11 -2.15 -23.24 33.22
C LEU A 11 -1.07 -23.27 34.31
N SER A 12 0.01 -22.52 34.09
CA SER A 12 1.08 -22.37 35.08
C SER A 12 0.74 -21.26 36.08
N ASP A 13 0.94 -21.53 37.36
CA ASP A 13 0.90 -20.49 38.42
C ASP A 13 2.24 -19.76 38.57
N ALA A 14 3.33 -20.32 38.02
CA ALA A 14 4.69 -19.81 38.17
C ALA A 14 5.18 -18.97 36.97
N LYS A 15 4.58 -19.18 35.79
CA LYS A 15 5.00 -18.57 34.52
C LYS A 15 3.88 -17.76 33.90
N LYS A 16 4.23 -16.83 33.02
CA LYS A 16 3.24 -16.09 32.23
C LYS A 16 2.62 -17.00 31.19
N ASN A 17 1.32 -17.26 31.31
CA ASN A 17 0.56 -18.07 30.38
C ASN A 17 0.28 -17.27 29.11
N ILE A 18 0.89 -17.67 27.98
CA ILE A 18 0.73 -16.95 26.73
C ILE A 18 0.24 -17.85 25.60
N VAL A 19 -0.55 -17.25 24.72
CA VAL A 19 -1.00 -17.82 23.46
C VAL A 19 -0.37 -17.03 22.32
N LEU A 20 0.23 -17.74 21.37
CA LEU A 20 0.88 -17.15 20.21
C LEU A 20 -0.14 -16.94 19.08
N LEU A 21 -0.19 -15.76 18.47
CA LEU A 21 -1.12 -15.44 17.38
C LEU A 21 -0.37 -15.00 16.13
N LEU A 22 -0.47 -15.79 15.06
CA LEU A 22 0.04 -15.46 13.74
C LEU A 22 -1.14 -15.02 12.83
N ASN A 23 -1.15 -13.74 12.47
CA ASN A 23 -2.08 -13.20 11.48
C ASN A 23 -1.44 -13.22 10.09
N GLY A 24 -2.23 -13.54 9.07
CA GLY A 24 -1.74 -13.51 7.70
C GLY A 24 -2.84 -13.76 6.66
N CYS A 25 -2.54 -13.43 5.41
CA CYS A 25 -3.48 -13.70 4.32
C CYS A 25 -3.54 -15.17 3.95
N PHE A 26 -2.48 -15.95 4.24
CA PHE A 26 -2.43 -17.41 4.09
C PHE A 26 -3.02 -17.89 2.76
N ASN A 27 -2.45 -17.38 1.67
CA ASN A 27 -2.97 -17.59 0.33
C ASN A 27 -1.92 -18.15 -0.64
N PRO A 28 -1.60 -19.45 -0.57
CA PRO A 28 -2.02 -20.38 0.50
C PRO A 28 -1.12 -20.30 1.75
N ILE A 29 -1.58 -20.87 2.86
CA ILE A 29 -0.71 -21.20 4.00
C ILE A 29 0.38 -22.19 3.55
N HIS A 30 1.54 -22.18 4.20
CA HIS A 30 2.68 -23.01 3.83
C HIS A 30 3.57 -23.29 5.03
N ASN A 31 4.51 -24.23 4.91
CA ASN A 31 5.30 -24.75 6.04
C ASN A 31 6.11 -23.65 6.77
N ASN A 32 6.63 -22.66 6.05
CA ASN A 32 7.31 -21.52 6.69
C ASN A 32 6.40 -20.67 7.59
N HIS A 33 5.08 -20.64 7.39
CA HIS A 33 4.17 -19.93 8.30
C HIS A 33 4.04 -20.69 9.63
N ILE A 34 3.93 -22.01 9.57
CA ILE A 34 3.85 -22.87 10.76
C ILE A 34 5.17 -22.81 11.53
N ARG A 35 6.30 -22.83 10.81
CA ARG A 35 7.64 -22.70 11.37
C ARG A 35 7.83 -21.44 12.21
N LEU A 36 7.20 -20.31 11.85
CA LEU A 36 7.27 -19.08 12.68
C LEU A 36 6.75 -19.34 14.10
N LEU A 37 5.65 -20.07 14.24
CA LEU A 37 5.08 -20.42 15.54
C LEU A 37 5.94 -21.44 16.28
N GLU A 38 6.47 -22.45 15.58
CA GLU A 38 7.33 -23.48 16.17
C GLU A 38 8.63 -22.89 16.71
N VAL A 39 9.35 -22.11 15.91
CA VAL A 39 10.59 -21.44 16.31
C VAL A 39 10.34 -20.46 17.46
N ALA A 40 9.24 -19.71 17.41
CA ALA A 40 8.85 -18.83 18.52
C ALA A 40 8.63 -19.63 19.81
N ARG A 41 7.88 -20.74 19.75
CA ARG A 41 7.63 -21.60 20.91
C ARG A 41 8.91 -22.22 21.47
N GLU A 42 9.76 -22.78 20.61
CA GLU A 42 11.04 -23.37 21.01
C GLU A 42 11.91 -22.35 21.75
N HIS A 43 12.07 -21.15 21.19
CA HIS A 43 12.84 -20.09 21.81
C HIS A 43 12.24 -19.66 23.15
N LEU A 44 10.94 -19.41 23.22
CA LEU A 44 10.28 -18.98 24.45
C LEU A 44 10.31 -20.04 25.55
N ASN A 45 10.30 -21.34 25.20
CA ASN A 45 10.48 -22.40 26.17
C ASN A 45 11.87 -22.40 26.82
N THR A 46 12.89 -21.82 26.17
CA THR A 46 14.20 -21.61 26.80
C THR A 46 14.20 -20.45 27.80
N LEU A 47 13.26 -19.51 27.63
CA LEU A 47 13.03 -18.42 28.56
C LEU A 47 12.09 -18.93 29.66
N ASP A 48 12.63 -19.24 30.85
CA ASP A 48 11.88 -19.79 31.99
C ASP A 48 10.75 -18.87 32.54
N THR A 49 10.45 -17.78 31.82
CA THR A 49 9.41 -16.79 32.10
C THR A 49 8.04 -17.16 31.54
N TYR A 50 7.98 -17.90 30.43
CA TYR A 50 6.74 -18.10 29.67
C TYR A 50 6.26 -19.55 29.71
N HIS A 51 4.94 -19.73 29.78
CA HIS A 51 4.26 -20.98 29.56
C HIS A 51 3.40 -20.85 28.31
N ILE A 52 3.78 -21.55 27.23
CA ILE A 52 3.08 -21.49 25.95
C ILE A 52 1.87 -22.41 26.02
N VAL A 53 0.68 -21.82 26.15
CA VAL A 53 -0.60 -22.53 26.28
C VAL A 53 -1.11 -23.02 24.92
N GLY A 54 -0.79 -22.30 23.84
CA GLY A 54 -1.26 -22.64 22.50
C GLY A 54 -0.79 -21.66 21.44
N GLY A 55 -1.05 -22.00 20.19
CA GLY A 55 -0.79 -21.16 19.03
C GLY A 55 -2.05 -21.05 18.16
N TYR A 56 -2.26 -19.90 17.52
CA TYR A 56 -3.35 -19.68 16.58
C TYR A 56 -2.83 -19.11 15.28
N VAL A 57 -3.32 -19.70 14.19
CA VAL A 57 -3.25 -19.12 12.85
C VAL A 57 -4.59 -18.42 12.59
N SER A 58 -4.57 -17.11 12.32
CA SER A 58 -5.78 -16.31 12.07
C SER A 58 -5.76 -15.73 10.65
N PRO A 59 -6.46 -16.34 9.67
CA PRO A 59 -6.55 -15.79 8.32
C PRO A 59 -7.24 -14.42 8.31
N THR A 60 -6.68 -13.48 7.56
CA THR A 60 -7.24 -12.13 7.38
C THR A 60 -8.39 -12.12 6.36
N HIS A 61 -9.32 -11.18 6.48
CA HIS A 61 -10.49 -11.00 5.61
C HIS A 61 -10.19 -11.01 4.09
N ASP A 62 -11.12 -11.44 3.23
CA ASP A 62 -10.94 -11.56 1.77
C ASP A 62 -10.59 -10.23 1.08
N ALA A 63 -11.03 -9.08 1.62
CA ALA A 63 -10.60 -7.77 1.12
C ALA A 63 -9.07 -7.57 1.17
N ALA A 64 -8.35 -8.33 2.01
CA ALA A 64 -6.90 -8.38 1.97
C ALA A 64 -6.40 -9.03 0.68
N ILE A 65 -7.06 -10.08 0.16
CA ILE A 65 -6.65 -10.85 -1.02
C ILE A 65 -7.38 -10.53 -2.33
N GLN A 66 -8.47 -9.76 -2.29
CA GLN A 66 -9.30 -9.39 -3.44
C GLN A 66 -8.56 -8.62 -4.55
N ARG A 67 -7.34 -8.13 -4.28
CA ARG A 67 -6.51 -7.33 -5.20
C ARG A 67 -5.30 -8.06 -5.78
N LYS A 68 -5.05 -9.30 -5.34
CA LYS A 68 -4.06 -10.14 -6.01
C LYS A 68 -4.66 -10.57 -7.35
N ILE A 69 -3.98 -10.22 -8.46
CA ILE A 69 -4.34 -10.69 -9.82
C ILE A 69 -4.49 -12.24 -9.86
N SER A 70 -3.91 -12.94 -8.89
CA SER A 70 -3.87 -14.40 -8.72
C SER A 70 -5.03 -15.07 -7.99
N THR A 71 -6.06 -14.38 -7.51
CA THR A 71 -7.10 -14.95 -6.61
C THR A 71 -8.48 -15.08 -7.23
N ILE A 72 -8.60 -15.85 -8.32
CA ILE A 72 -9.93 -16.13 -8.89
C ILE A 72 -10.68 -17.25 -8.11
N HIS A 73 -9.98 -18.14 -7.38
CA HIS A 73 -10.63 -19.34 -6.80
C HIS A 73 -10.33 -19.67 -5.32
N ALA A 74 -9.47 -18.92 -4.61
CA ALA A 74 -9.25 -19.14 -3.18
C ALA A 74 -10.17 -18.24 -2.34
N THR A 75 -11.39 -18.69 -2.09
CA THR A 75 -12.35 -18.02 -1.17
C THR A 75 -11.83 -18.00 0.27
N TRP A 76 -12.37 -17.15 1.14
CA TRP A 76 -12.06 -17.21 2.57
C TRP A 76 -12.33 -18.60 3.16
N GLN A 77 -13.35 -19.33 2.69
CA GLN A 77 -13.64 -20.70 3.13
C GLN A 77 -12.48 -21.63 2.78
N ASN A 78 -11.97 -21.54 1.56
CA ASN A 78 -10.80 -22.32 1.13
C ASN A 78 -9.58 -21.99 1.97
N ARG A 79 -9.31 -20.71 2.23
CA ARG A 79 -8.18 -20.30 3.07
C ARG A 79 -8.31 -20.80 4.50
N LEU A 80 -9.51 -20.68 5.07
CA LEU A 80 -9.79 -21.16 6.41
C LEU A 80 -9.60 -22.67 6.51
N GLU A 81 -10.07 -23.42 5.52
CA GLU A 81 -9.91 -24.88 5.50
C GLU A 81 -8.45 -25.30 5.30
N MET A 82 -7.73 -24.65 4.39
CA MET A 82 -6.29 -24.88 4.23
C MET A 82 -5.52 -24.57 5.53
N CYS A 83 -5.89 -23.53 6.28
CA CYS A 83 -5.31 -23.29 7.60
C CYS A 83 -5.57 -24.45 8.56
N ARG A 84 -6.79 -25.00 8.61
CA ARG A 84 -7.13 -26.15 9.47
C ARG A 84 -6.34 -27.40 9.07
N LEU A 85 -6.22 -27.65 7.77
CA LEU A 85 -5.46 -28.76 7.23
C LEU A 85 -3.97 -28.63 7.53
N ALA A 86 -3.41 -27.42 7.43
CA ALA A 86 -2.00 -27.15 7.68
C ALA A 86 -1.59 -27.35 9.15
N VAL A 87 -2.51 -27.15 10.09
CA VAL A 87 -2.25 -27.30 11.54
C VAL A 87 -2.85 -28.59 12.11
N ARG A 88 -3.40 -29.47 11.27
CA ARG A 88 -4.12 -30.67 11.71
C ARG A 88 -3.25 -31.55 12.62
N ASP A 89 -2.02 -31.79 12.20
CA ASP A 89 -1.08 -32.67 12.89
C ASP A 89 -0.33 -31.98 14.04
N SER A 90 -0.50 -30.66 14.19
CA SER A 90 0.06 -29.93 15.33
C SER A 90 -0.71 -30.26 16.61
N SER A 91 0.00 -30.52 17.70
CA SER A 91 -0.58 -30.78 19.02
C SER A 91 -0.96 -29.52 19.81
N TRP A 92 -0.67 -28.33 19.29
CA TRP A 92 -0.81 -27.07 20.05
C TRP A 92 -1.21 -25.85 19.21
N ILE A 93 -1.20 -25.97 17.87
CA ILE A 93 -1.61 -24.89 16.96
C ILE A 93 -3.04 -25.14 16.48
N MET A 94 -3.88 -24.12 16.60
CA MET A 94 -5.29 -24.07 16.24
C MET A 94 -5.55 -22.97 15.20
N VAL A 95 -6.80 -22.83 14.76
CA VAL A 95 -7.22 -21.81 13.81
C VAL A 95 -8.24 -20.87 14.45
N ASP A 96 -8.03 -19.57 14.32
CA ASP A 96 -9.06 -18.56 14.61
C ASP A 96 -9.69 -18.09 13.31
N GLY A 97 -10.90 -18.58 13.01
CA GLY A 97 -11.64 -18.20 11.82
C GLY A 97 -12.45 -16.91 11.95
N TRP A 98 -12.40 -16.19 13.08
CA TRP A 98 -13.27 -15.04 13.30
C TRP A 98 -12.94 -13.86 12.38
N LEU A 99 -11.65 -13.55 12.20
CA LEU A 99 -11.23 -12.38 11.41
C LEU A 99 -11.62 -12.52 9.94
N VAL A 100 -11.47 -13.73 9.39
CA VAL A 100 -11.76 -14.00 7.97
C VAL A 100 -13.27 -13.94 7.67
N SER A 101 -14.12 -14.21 8.67
CA SER A 101 -15.57 -14.28 8.51
C SER A 101 -16.31 -12.95 8.72
N GLN A 102 -15.59 -11.85 8.95
CA GLN A 102 -16.20 -10.54 9.14
C GLN A 102 -16.73 -9.97 7.81
N GLU A 103 -17.66 -9.02 7.85
CA GLU A 103 -18.18 -8.37 6.61
C GLU A 103 -17.18 -7.42 5.95
N ARG A 104 -16.18 -6.95 6.72
CA ARG A 104 -15.16 -6.02 6.27
C ARG A 104 -13.82 -6.32 6.94
N ASN A 105 -12.73 -5.85 6.33
CA ASN A 105 -11.42 -5.94 6.96
C ASN A 105 -11.34 -4.98 8.15
N ILE A 106 -11.33 -5.53 9.35
CA ILE A 106 -11.28 -4.77 10.61
C ILE A 106 -9.88 -4.71 11.24
N GLY A 107 -8.87 -5.40 10.66
CA GLY A 107 -7.48 -5.35 11.12
C GLY A 107 -7.06 -6.44 12.11
N ALA A 108 -5.75 -6.71 12.17
CA ALA A 108 -5.16 -7.77 13.00
C ALA A 108 -5.24 -7.48 14.51
N GLN A 109 -5.25 -6.21 14.92
CA GLN A 109 -5.37 -5.83 16.33
C GLN A 109 -6.72 -6.25 16.91
N GLN A 110 -7.78 -6.13 16.11
CA GLN A 110 -9.14 -6.51 16.48
C GLN A 110 -9.26 -8.03 16.62
N SER A 111 -8.60 -8.80 15.75
CA SER A 111 -8.52 -10.27 15.91
C SER A 111 -7.80 -10.66 17.20
N LYS A 112 -6.67 -10.00 17.51
CA LYS A 112 -5.96 -10.22 18.76
C LYS A 112 -6.85 -9.95 19.99
N GLN A 113 -7.54 -8.81 20.00
CA GLN A 113 -8.44 -8.46 21.10
C GLN A 113 -9.60 -9.46 21.21
N HIS A 114 -10.19 -9.86 20.08
CA HIS A 114 -11.27 -10.84 20.05
C HIS A 114 -10.85 -12.19 20.63
N LEU A 115 -9.70 -12.72 20.20
CA LEU A 115 -9.16 -13.98 20.72
C LEU A 115 -8.86 -13.88 22.22
N LYS A 116 -8.29 -12.76 22.68
CA LYS A 116 -8.06 -12.50 24.11
C LYS A 116 -9.37 -12.50 24.89
N ASP A 117 -10.36 -11.73 24.44
CA ASP A 117 -11.66 -11.64 25.11
C ASP A 117 -12.40 -12.98 25.13
N PHE A 118 -12.23 -13.81 24.09
CA PHE A 118 -12.77 -15.15 24.05
C PHE A 118 -12.10 -16.07 25.07
N LEU A 119 -10.77 -16.16 25.07
CA LEU A 119 -10.02 -17.06 25.96
C LEU A 119 -10.14 -16.66 27.43
N CYS A 120 -10.12 -15.35 27.73
CA CYS A 120 -10.22 -14.85 29.10
C CYS A 120 -11.57 -15.15 29.79
N LYS A 121 -12.61 -15.55 29.05
CA LYS A 121 -13.88 -16.03 29.64
C LYS A 121 -13.69 -17.31 30.45
N SER A 122 -12.80 -18.20 29.99
CA SER A 122 -12.50 -19.48 30.64
C SER A 122 -11.14 -19.47 31.34
N TYR A 123 -10.21 -18.63 30.86
CA TYR A 123 -8.81 -18.61 31.29
C TYR A 123 -8.32 -17.16 31.48
N PRO A 124 -8.69 -16.49 32.60
CA PRO A 124 -8.44 -15.05 32.78
C PRO A 124 -6.96 -14.64 32.77
N SER A 125 -6.04 -15.56 33.05
CA SER A 125 -4.60 -15.31 33.12
C SER A 125 -3.86 -15.45 31.77
N ILE A 126 -4.56 -15.82 30.69
CA ILE A 126 -3.94 -15.93 29.36
C ILE A 126 -3.72 -14.55 28.74
N GLU A 127 -2.50 -14.34 28.25
CA GLU A 127 -2.15 -13.22 27.37
C GLU A 127 -1.99 -13.70 25.92
N VAL A 128 -2.46 -12.91 24.95
CA VAL A 128 -2.27 -13.19 23.53
C VAL A 128 -1.09 -12.36 23.04
N VAL A 129 -0.10 -12.99 22.41
CA VAL A 129 1.12 -12.34 21.91
C VAL A 129 1.21 -12.53 20.39
N SER A 130 1.45 -11.44 19.66
CA SER A 130 1.55 -11.49 18.20
C SER A 130 2.89 -12.09 17.78
N VAL A 131 2.86 -13.03 16.83
CA VAL A 131 4.04 -13.57 16.14
C VAL A 131 4.06 -13.04 14.70
N CYS A 132 5.21 -12.61 14.21
CA CYS A 132 5.37 -12.13 12.85
C CYS A 132 6.73 -12.51 12.24
N GLY A 133 6.82 -12.47 10.91
CA GLY A 133 8.10 -12.50 10.20
C GLY A 133 8.81 -11.15 10.22
N GLY A 134 10.10 -11.13 9.87
CA GLY A 134 10.91 -9.89 9.79
C GLY A 134 10.31 -8.83 8.85
N ASP A 135 9.74 -9.25 7.73
CA ASP A 135 9.08 -8.40 6.71
C ASP A 135 7.76 -7.78 7.20
N ALA A 136 7.16 -8.37 8.25
CA ALA A 136 5.93 -7.90 8.84
C ALA A 136 6.16 -7.01 10.07
N LEU A 137 7.31 -7.11 10.74
CA LEU A 137 7.58 -6.33 11.95
C LEU A 137 7.47 -4.81 11.73
N PRO A 138 8.03 -4.20 10.67
CA PRO A 138 7.84 -2.76 10.41
C PRO A 138 6.38 -2.32 10.24
N LYS A 139 5.47 -3.24 9.90
CA LYS A 139 4.03 -3.00 9.74
C LYS A 139 3.28 -3.04 11.07
N LEU A 140 3.88 -3.62 12.11
CA LEU A 140 3.33 -3.72 13.46
C LEU A 140 3.77 -2.58 14.39
N LYS A 141 4.21 -1.43 13.83
CA LYS A 141 4.66 -0.24 14.58
C LYS A 141 3.72 0.22 15.69
N VAL A 142 2.41 0.07 15.52
CA VAL A 142 1.45 0.47 16.56
C VAL A 142 1.40 -0.56 17.71
N THR A 143 1.53 -1.83 17.37
CA THR A 143 1.44 -2.97 18.30
C THR A 143 2.69 -3.04 19.19
N PHE A 144 3.90 -3.14 18.60
CA PHE A 144 5.13 -3.29 19.40
C PHE A 144 5.49 -2.04 20.23
N LYS A 145 4.87 -0.89 19.95
CA LYS A 145 5.00 0.31 20.80
C LYS A 145 4.24 0.20 22.13
N LYS A 146 3.31 -0.74 22.24
CA LYS A 146 2.38 -0.85 23.38
C LYS A 146 2.46 -2.20 24.08
N GLU A 147 2.86 -3.24 23.38
CA GLU A 147 2.76 -4.61 23.85
C GLU A 147 3.80 -5.51 23.18
N LEU A 148 4.04 -6.66 23.80
CA LEU A 148 5.02 -7.65 23.35
C LEU A 148 4.66 -8.19 21.95
N VAL A 149 5.68 -8.25 21.08
CA VAL A 149 5.64 -8.90 19.77
C VAL A 149 6.84 -9.83 19.64
N ILE A 150 6.63 -11.02 19.11
CA ILE A 150 7.69 -11.98 18.79
C ILE A 150 7.93 -11.90 17.28
N CYS A 151 9.14 -11.50 16.90
CA CYS A 151 9.57 -11.44 15.52
C CYS A 151 10.52 -12.58 15.24
N VAL A 152 10.16 -13.46 14.31
CA VAL A 152 11.07 -14.47 13.78
C VAL A 152 11.61 -13.97 12.44
N ASN A 153 12.83 -13.46 12.46
CA ASN A 153 13.53 -13.02 11.26
C ASN A 153 14.09 -14.25 10.52
N ASN A 154 13.37 -14.66 9.49
CA ASN A 154 13.67 -15.85 8.70
C ASN A 154 14.17 -15.52 7.28
N ARG A 155 14.31 -14.23 6.92
CA ARG A 155 14.75 -13.78 5.59
C ARG A 155 15.45 -12.42 5.63
N PRO A 156 16.56 -12.25 4.87
CA PRO A 156 16.95 -10.92 4.43
C PRO A 156 15.86 -10.38 3.51
N ILE A 157 15.39 -9.17 3.77
CA ILE A 157 14.43 -8.48 2.91
C ILE A 157 15.25 -7.84 1.79
N GLU A 158 15.02 -8.23 0.54
CA GLU A 158 15.68 -7.59 -0.60
C GLU A 158 15.39 -6.08 -0.58
N ASP A 159 16.42 -5.26 -0.72
CA ASP A 159 16.37 -3.79 -0.65
C ASP A 159 15.94 -3.19 0.70
N PHE A 160 15.98 -3.95 1.81
CA PHE A 160 15.78 -3.44 3.17
C PHE A 160 16.74 -4.10 4.16
N ASP A 161 17.66 -3.31 4.70
CA ASP A 161 18.53 -3.76 5.78
C ASP A 161 17.75 -3.80 7.10
N PHE A 162 17.26 -5.00 7.43
CA PHE A 162 16.49 -5.23 8.65
C PHE A 162 17.31 -4.95 9.90
N ASP A 163 18.60 -5.28 9.90
CA ASP A 163 19.46 -5.09 11.05
C ASP A 163 19.72 -3.60 11.26
N GLU A 164 20.00 -2.84 10.21
CA GLU A 164 20.12 -1.37 10.29
C GLU A 164 18.81 -0.74 10.80
N TRP A 165 17.66 -1.16 10.26
CA TRP A 165 16.36 -0.64 10.70
C TRP A 165 16.06 -0.97 12.17
N PHE A 166 16.32 -2.21 12.59
CA PHE A 166 16.02 -2.68 13.94
C PHE A 166 16.87 -1.98 15.00
N HIS A 167 18.13 -1.67 14.68
CA HIS A 167 19.05 -0.93 15.56
C HIS A 167 18.95 0.60 15.38
N SER A 168 17.95 1.10 14.64
CA SER A 168 17.74 2.55 14.54
C SER A 168 17.25 3.12 15.88
N PRO A 169 17.63 4.36 16.25
CA PRO A 169 17.18 4.99 17.51
C PRO A 169 15.65 5.07 17.67
N ALA A 170 14.93 5.09 16.54
CA ALA A 170 13.47 5.07 16.53
C ALA A 170 12.88 3.76 17.06
N ILE A 171 13.58 2.64 16.88
CA ILE A 171 13.15 1.28 17.23
C ILE A 171 13.80 0.81 18.54
N GLU A 172 15.04 1.19 18.82
CA GLU A 172 15.78 0.82 20.04
C GLU A 172 14.97 1.05 21.33
N GLN A 173 14.28 2.18 21.44
CA GLN A 173 13.44 2.48 22.61
C GLN A 173 12.31 1.46 22.85
N PHE A 174 11.93 0.68 21.83
CA PHE A 174 10.87 -0.33 21.90
C PHE A 174 11.39 -1.77 21.93
N HIS A 175 12.70 -2.00 21.98
CA HIS A 175 13.29 -3.35 22.02
C HIS A 175 12.77 -4.20 23.18
N HIS A 176 12.43 -3.59 24.32
CA HIS A 176 11.83 -4.28 25.47
C HIS A 176 10.48 -4.96 25.16
N ASN A 177 9.79 -4.52 24.10
CA ASN A 177 8.54 -5.10 23.61
C ASN A 177 8.74 -6.03 22.41
N ILE A 178 9.98 -6.30 21.99
CA ILE A 178 10.26 -7.13 20.82
C ILE A 178 11.21 -8.26 21.20
N ILE A 179 10.74 -9.50 21.08
CA ILE A 179 11.61 -10.68 21.11
C ILE A 179 11.99 -11.00 19.67
N LEU A 180 13.24 -10.72 19.31
CA LEU A 180 13.78 -11.02 17.98
C LEU A 180 14.48 -12.38 17.99
N ILE A 181 14.07 -13.26 17.07
CA ILE A 181 14.62 -14.61 16.89
C ILE A 181 15.11 -14.73 15.46
N HIS A 182 16.37 -15.12 15.25
CA HIS A 182 16.92 -15.37 13.92
C HIS A 182 16.78 -16.84 13.56
N ASP A 183 16.06 -17.13 12.46
CA ASP A 183 15.89 -18.49 11.93
C ASP A 183 16.63 -18.67 10.61
N ASN A 184 17.87 -19.16 10.71
CA ASN A 184 18.75 -19.37 9.55
C ASN A 184 18.46 -20.67 8.79
N GLN A 185 17.59 -21.54 9.31
CA GLN A 185 17.27 -22.84 8.73
C GLN A 185 16.03 -22.80 7.83
N CYS A 186 15.33 -21.66 7.79
CA CYS A 186 14.15 -21.46 6.95
C CYS A 186 14.51 -21.51 5.45
N SER A 187 13.72 -22.24 4.66
CA SER A 187 13.90 -22.24 3.21
C SER A 187 13.48 -20.88 2.64
N LYS A 188 14.46 -20.17 2.07
CA LYS A 188 14.28 -18.84 1.47
C LYS A 188 13.35 -18.87 0.25
N TYR A 189 13.18 -20.04 -0.38
CA TYR A 189 12.41 -20.20 -1.62
C TYR A 189 10.91 -20.43 -1.40
N ILE A 190 10.47 -20.81 -0.20
CA ILE A 190 9.06 -21.15 0.08
C ILE A 190 8.25 -19.89 0.39
N SER A 191 7.64 -19.28 -0.61
CA SER A 191 6.75 -18.12 -0.41
C SER A 191 5.37 -18.41 -1.00
N SER A 192 4.33 -17.80 -0.42
CA SER A 192 2.98 -17.90 -0.99
C SER A 192 2.97 -17.50 -2.48
N THR A 193 3.79 -16.52 -2.89
CA THR A 193 3.92 -16.10 -4.29
C THR A 193 4.51 -17.20 -5.18
N ASN A 194 5.60 -17.84 -4.76
CA ASN A 194 6.19 -18.94 -5.50
C ASN A 194 5.26 -20.16 -5.57
N ILE A 195 4.54 -20.45 -4.49
CA ILE A 195 3.57 -21.54 -4.44
C ILE A 195 2.42 -21.28 -5.41
N ARG A 196 1.82 -20.08 -5.38
CA ARG A 196 0.78 -19.69 -6.35
C ARG A 196 1.25 -19.84 -7.80
N ARG A 197 2.49 -19.43 -8.10
CA ARG A 197 3.08 -19.62 -9.44
C ARG A 197 3.19 -21.11 -9.81
N ARG A 198 3.76 -21.95 -8.95
CA ARG A 198 3.89 -23.40 -9.23
C ARG A 198 2.54 -24.08 -9.43
N ILE A 199 1.53 -23.71 -8.62
CA ILE A 199 0.16 -24.21 -8.79
C ILE A 199 -0.43 -23.77 -10.13
N SER A 200 -0.23 -22.50 -10.51
CA SER A 200 -0.69 -21.98 -11.82
C SER A 200 -0.04 -22.68 -13.03
N GLU A 201 1.19 -23.17 -12.86
CA GLU A 201 1.94 -23.93 -13.87
C GLU A 201 1.63 -25.44 -13.82
N ASN A 202 0.68 -25.86 -12.98
CA ASN A 202 0.35 -27.27 -12.71
C ASN A 202 1.56 -28.09 -12.21
N ARG A 203 2.51 -27.44 -11.52
CA ARG A 203 3.74 -28.02 -10.96
C ARG A 203 3.60 -28.44 -9.50
N PHE A 204 2.59 -29.25 -9.21
CA PHE A 204 2.33 -29.75 -7.84
C PHE A 204 3.43 -30.68 -7.32
N ASP A 205 4.22 -31.29 -8.21
CA ASP A 205 5.40 -32.09 -7.88
C ASP A 205 6.44 -31.31 -7.07
N LEU A 206 6.54 -30.00 -7.32
CA LEU A 206 7.51 -29.12 -6.67
C LEU A 206 7.03 -28.54 -5.33
N LEU A 207 5.87 -28.96 -4.82
CA LEU A 207 5.24 -28.37 -3.63
C LEU A 207 5.21 -29.31 -2.42
N ILE A 208 5.73 -30.52 -2.56
CA ILE A 208 5.68 -31.57 -1.54
C ILE A 208 6.36 -31.12 -0.24
N ASP A 209 7.45 -30.35 -0.34
CA ASP A 209 8.17 -29.82 0.84
C ASP A 209 7.67 -28.44 1.28
N ASP A 210 6.86 -27.78 0.46
CA ASP A 210 6.41 -26.40 0.66
C ASP A 210 5.09 -26.33 1.44
N LEU A 211 4.21 -27.32 1.23
CA LEU A 211 2.86 -27.41 1.78
C LEU A 211 2.69 -28.66 2.64
N HIS A 212 1.77 -28.60 3.59
CA HIS A 212 1.28 -29.79 4.26
C HIS A 212 0.62 -30.75 3.24
N PRO A 213 0.82 -32.08 3.30
CA PRO A 213 0.23 -33.02 2.34
C PRO A 213 -1.27 -32.84 2.14
N SER A 214 -2.05 -32.76 3.23
CA SER A 214 -3.49 -32.51 3.17
C SER A 214 -3.87 -31.17 2.52
N VAL A 215 -3.03 -30.13 2.62
CA VAL A 215 -3.26 -28.85 1.93
C VAL A 215 -3.00 -29.01 0.44
N LEU A 216 -1.96 -29.75 0.06
CA LEU A 216 -1.65 -30.06 -1.33
C LEU A 216 -2.77 -30.87 -1.99
N ASP A 217 -3.28 -31.89 -1.31
CA ASP A 217 -4.39 -32.71 -1.78
C ASP A 217 -5.68 -31.88 -1.90
N TYR A 218 -5.98 -31.04 -0.92
CA TYR A 218 -7.13 -30.13 -0.98
C TYR A 218 -7.08 -29.17 -2.18
N HIS A 219 -5.90 -28.67 -2.57
CA HIS A 219 -5.78 -27.87 -3.80
C HIS A 219 -6.15 -28.67 -5.05
N ARG A 220 -5.76 -29.95 -5.12
CA ARG A 220 -6.08 -30.81 -6.26
C ARG A 220 -7.56 -31.17 -6.28
N GLU A 221 -8.12 -31.58 -5.14
CA GLU A 221 -9.51 -32.01 -5.00
C GLU A 221 -10.52 -30.89 -5.26
N GLN A 222 -10.24 -29.69 -4.76
CA GLN A 222 -11.11 -28.52 -4.92
C GLN A 222 -10.76 -27.70 -6.17
N GLU A 223 -9.84 -28.19 -7.01
CA GLU A 223 -9.34 -27.51 -8.21
C GLU A 223 -8.96 -26.04 -7.95
N ILE A 224 -8.32 -25.78 -6.81
CA ILE A 224 -7.93 -24.43 -6.42
C ILE A 224 -6.74 -24.00 -7.29
N THR A 225 -7.03 -23.08 -8.20
CA THR A 225 -6.02 -22.48 -9.06
C THR A 225 -5.70 -21.05 -8.64
N TYR A 226 -4.48 -20.63 -8.93
CA TYR A 226 -4.02 -19.27 -8.81
C TYR A 226 -3.62 -18.77 -10.19
N ARG A 227 -3.78 -17.47 -10.49
CA ARG A 227 -3.12 -16.93 -11.69
C ARG A 227 -1.65 -16.72 -11.43
N SER A 228 -0.81 -16.97 -12.44
CA SER A 228 0.58 -16.53 -12.36
C SER A 228 0.61 -14.99 -12.34
N ALA A 229 1.68 -14.41 -11.79
CA ALA A 229 1.95 -12.97 -11.99
C ALA A 229 2.28 -12.66 -13.46
N ASP A 230 2.50 -13.70 -14.29
CA ASP A 230 2.96 -13.66 -15.67
C ASP A 230 1.84 -13.89 -16.69
N GLU A 231 0.57 -14.01 -16.29
CA GLU A 231 -0.56 -13.90 -17.23
C GLU A 231 -0.70 -12.44 -17.65
N THR A 232 0.18 -12.03 -18.56
CA THR A 232 0.04 -10.77 -19.26
C THR A 232 -1.31 -10.78 -19.95
N VAL A 233 -2.14 -9.77 -19.69
CA VAL A 233 -3.40 -9.57 -20.39
C VAL A 233 -3.08 -9.50 -21.87
N LEU A 234 -3.68 -10.37 -22.67
CA LEU A 234 -3.53 -10.32 -24.11
C LEU A 234 -4.40 -9.18 -24.65
N TRP A 235 -3.88 -8.45 -25.64
CA TRP A 235 -4.66 -7.37 -26.28
C TRP A 235 -5.97 -7.88 -26.90
N SER A 236 -6.00 -9.15 -27.34
CA SER A 236 -7.20 -9.82 -27.85
C SER A 236 -8.29 -10.02 -26.79
N GLU A 237 -7.92 -10.18 -25.51
CA GLU A 237 -8.89 -10.26 -24.40
C GLU A 237 -9.60 -8.93 -24.14
N LEU A 238 -9.07 -7.83 -24.70
CA LEU A 238 -9.58 -6.48 -24.57
C LEU A 238 -10.34 -6.03 -25.83
N GLY A 239 -10.91 -6.96 -26.59
CA GLY A 239 -11.66 -6.66 -27.82
C GLY A 239 -10.80 -6.18 -28.99
N GLY A 240 -9.48 -6.41 -28.99
CA GLY A 240 -8.63 -6.05 -30.13
C GLY A 240 -8.56 -4.54 -30.37
N ASN A 241 -8.86 -4.07 -31.59
CA ASN A 241 -8.79 -2.64 -31.94
C ASN A 241 -10.02 -1.83 -31.49
N ASP A 242 -11.04 -2.49 -30.95
CA ASP A 242 -12.22 -1.82 -30.43
C ASP A 242 -11.88 -1.12 -29.10
N GLY A 243 -12.36 0.11 -28.94
CA GLY A 243 -12.15 0.92 -27.74
C GLY A 243 -12.25 2.41 -28.00
N VAL A 244 -12.76 3.16 -27.01
CA VAL A 244 -12.88 4.62 -27.10
C VAL A 244 -11.61 5.25 -26.52
N VAL A 245 -10.97 6.17 -27.24
CA VAL A 245 -9.84 6.91 -26.69
C VAL A 245 -10.34 7.84 -25.58
N LEU A 246 -9.87 7.62 -24.36
CA LEU A 246 -10.15 8.48 -23.20
C LEU A 246 -9.17 9.66 -23.12
N GLY A 247 -7.94 9.45 -23.56
CA GLY A 247 -6.91 10.49 -23.56
C GLY A 247 -5.68 10.10 -24.37
N GLN A 248 -5.05 11.07 -25.01
CA GLN A 248 -3.85 10.87 -25.81
C GLN A 248 -2.79 11.92 -25.45
N GLY A 249 -1.73 11.47 -24.80
CA GLY A 249 -0.58 12.29 -24.44
C GLY A 249 0.63 12.01 -25.34
N ARG A 250 1.75 12.68 -25.06
CA ARG A 250 3.04 12.42 -25.73
C ARG A 250 3.56 11.01 -25.43
N CYS A 251 3.43 10.55 -24.19
CA CYS A 251 4.05 9.31 -23.71
C CYS A 251 3.12 8.09 -23.76
N ALA A 252 1.81 8.29 -23.67
CA ALA A 252 0.83 7.22 -23.59
C ALA A 252 -0.48 7.56 -24.30
N THR A 253 -1.26 6.53 -24.61
CA THR A 253 -2.66 6.65 -25.03
C THR A 253 -3.51 5.78 -24.12
N VAL A 254 -4.65 6.30 -23.66
CA VAL A 254 -5.56 5.61 -22.76
C VAL A 254 -6.84 5.30 -23.50
N TYR A 255 -7.27 4.04 -23.45
CA TYR A 255 -8.50 3.55 -24.06
C TYR A 255 -9.48 3.10 -22.99
N GLN A 256 -10.77 3.37 -23.19
CA GLN A 256 -11.84 2.65 -22.50
C GLN A 256 -12.04 1.33 -23.21
N LYS A 257 -11.99 0.25 -22.45
CA LYS A 257 -12.23 -1.11 -22.94
C LYS A 257 -13.10 -1.89 -21.96
N GLU A 258 -13.55 -3.07 -22.38
CA GLU A 258 -14.17 -4.05 -21.50
C GLU A 258 -13.17 -5.16 -21.19
N TYR A 259 -13.05 -5.53 -19.92
CA TYR A 259 -12.20 -6.63 -19.46
C TYR A 259 -12.92 -7.34 -18.32
N LYS A 260 -13.19 -8.65 -18.49
CA LYS A 260 -13.91 -9.48 -17.51
C LYS A 260 -15.26 -8.86 -17.07
N HIS A 261 -16.07 -8.41 -18.02
CA HIS A 261 -17.38 -7.78 -17.78
C HIS A 261 -17.32 -6.48 -16.98
N ARG A 262 -16.17 -5.78 -17.01
CA ARG A 262 -16.00 -4.47 -16.39
C ARG A 262 -15.48 -3.47 -17.40
N HIS A 263 -15.95 -2.23 -17.31
CA HIS A 263 -15.32 -1.12 -18.00
C HIS A 263 -13.99 -0.75 -17.32
N VAL A 264 -12.93 -0.71 -18.12
CA VAL A 264 -11.56 -0.48 -17.65
C VAL A 264 -10.88 0.60 -18.49
N ALA A 265 -9.86 1.23 -17.92
CA ALA A 265 -8.95 2.09 -18.64
C ALA A 265 -7.69 1.29 -19.02
N VAL A 266 -7.28 1.32 -20.28
CA VAL A 266 -6.10 0.63 -20.78
C VAL A 266 -5.10 1.68 -21.24
N LYS A 267 -4.04 1.88 -20.45
CA LYS A 267 -2.96 2.84 -20.73
C LYS A 267 -1.85 2.15 -21.51
N VAL A 268 -1.73 2.46 -22.80
CA VAL A 268 -0.65 2.01 -23.68
C VAL A 268 0.51 3.00 -23.58
N ILE A 269 1.68 2.56 -23.11
CA ILE A 269 2.84 3.41 -22.87
C ILE A 269 3.87 3.18 -23.97
N ARG A 270 4.27 4.26 -24.67
CA ARG A 270 5.14 4.17 -25.85
C ARG A 270 6.61 3.91 -25.49
N GLU A 271 7.09 4.51 -24.39
CA GLU A 271 8.49 4.37 -23.98
C GLU A 271 8.66 3.21 -23.00
N ARG A 272 9.43 2.19 -23.40
CA ARG A 272 9.67 0.99 -22.59
C ARG A 272 10.19 1.28 -21.18
N ARG A 273 11.06 2.29 -21.02
CA ARG A 273 11.60 2.67 -19.70
C ARG A 273 10.51 3.22 -18.77
N GLN A 274 9.59 4.04 -19.30
CA GLN A 274 8.46 4.57 -18.55
C GLN A 274 7.47 3.46 -18.21
N PHE A 275 7.21 2.55 -19.14
CA PHE A 275 6.36 1.38 -18.91
C PHE A 275 6.89 0.51 -17.78
N VAL A 276 8.17 0.13 -17.82
CA VAL A 276 8.82 -0.67 -16.76
C VAL A 276 8.76 0.05 -15.41
N ASN A 277 8.93 1.37 -15.39
CA ASN A 277 8.86 2.15 -14.16
C ASN A 277 7.45 2.19 -13.57
N GLU A 278 6.45 2.46 -14.40
CA GLU A 278 5.04 2.46 -14.00
C GLU A 278 4.62 1.08 -13.51
N LEU A 279 5.03 0.01 -14.19
CA LEU A 279 4.78 -1.38 -13.78
C LEU A 279 5.35 -1.66 -12.39
N LYS A 280 6.61 -1.31 -12.14
CA LYS A 280 7.23 -1.50 -10.80
C LYS A 280 6.43 -0.86 -9.68
N VAL A 281 6.00 0.39 -9.89
CA VAL A 281 5.23 1.13 -8.88
C VAL A 281 3.82 0.56 -8.76
N LEU A 282 3.10 0.35 -9.86
CA LEU A 282 1.74 -0.17 -9.82
C LEU A 282 1.67 -1.59 -9.23
N THR A 283 2.64 -2.46 -9.51
CA THR A 283 2.73 -3.79 -8.88
C THR A 283 3.00 -3.69 -7.38
N LEU A 284 3.85 -2.74 -6.95
CA LEU A 284 4.06 -2.47 -5.52
C LEU A 284 2.76 -1.97 -4.86
N LEU A 285 2.02 -1.07 -5.50
CA LEU A 285 0.75 -0.53 -4.99
C LEU A 285 -0.39 -1.56 -5.02
N ALA A 286 -0.34 -2.52 -5.93
CA ALA A 286 -1.26 -3.66 -5.98
C ALA A 286 -1.05 -4.64 -4.81
N ASN A 287 0.11 -4.59 -4.13
CA ASN A 287 0.33 -5.41 -2.94
C ASN A 287 -0.61 -5.01 -1.80
N GLU A 288 -1.10 -6.01 -1.09
CA GLU A 288 -2.14 -5.87 -0.07
C GLU A 288 -1.74 -4.94 1.08
N THR A 289 -0.46 -4.95 1.45
CA THR A 289 0.09 -4.10 2.52
C THR A 289 0.38 -2.67 2.06
N SER A 290 0.20 -2.40 0.77
CA SER A 290 0.54 -1.14 0.09
C SER A 290 -0.67 -0.54 -0.63
N TYR A 291 -1.87 -1.10 -0.44
CA TYR A 291 -3.10 -0.55 -0.99
C TYR A 291 -3.51 0.75 -0.28
N HIS A 292 -4.04 1.68 -1.06
CA HIS A 292 -4.73 2.85 -0.55
C HIS A 292 -5.88 3.27 -1.46
N VAL A 293 -7.02 3.64 -0.89
CA VAL A 293 -8.25 3.98 -1.64
C VAL A 293 -8.06 5.14 -2.62
N ASN A 294 -7.15 6.05 -2.29
CA ASN A 294 -6.85 7.23 -3.11
C ASN A 294 -5.73 7.04 -4.14
N LEU A 295 -5.34 5.81 -4.44
CA LEU A 295 -4.40 5.49 -5.52
C LEU A 295 -5.13 4.72 -6.62
N ILE A 296 -4.72 4.93 -7.87
CA ILE A 296 -5.30 4.23 -9.01
C ILE A 296 -5.03 2.73 -8.92
N GLU A 297 -6.07 1.93 -9.19
CA GLU A 297 -5.97 0.48 -9.11
C GLU A 297 -5.58 -0.12 -10.47
N ILE A 298 -4.75 -1.15 -10.43
CA ILE A 298 -4.35 -1.96 -11.60
C ILE A 298 -5.06 -3.31 -11.57
N TYR A 299 -5.64 -3.71 -12.69
CA TYR A 299 -6.35 -4.98 -12.88
C TYR A 299 -5.56 -6.00 -13.71
N GLY A 300 -4.54 -5.53 -14.45
CA GLY A 300 -3.70 -6.40 -15.27
C GLY A 300 -2.62 -5.62 -16.01
N ILE A 301 -1.64 -6.35 -16.53
CA ILE A 301 -0.49 -5.81 -17.27
C ILE A 301 -0.40 -6.59 -18.57
N GLY A 302 -0.18 -5.92 -19.70
CA GLY A 302 0.18 -6.53 -20.99
C GLY A 302 1.62 -6.21 -21.39
N ASP A 303 2.00 -6.47 -22.64
CA ASP A 303 3.38 -6.25 -23.11
C ASP A 303 3.83 -4.77 -23.03
N GLN A 304 2.94 -3.83 -23.34
CA GLN A 304 3.21 -2.38 -23.30
C GLN A 304 2.02 -1.56 -22.80
N PHE A 305 1.15 -2.19 -22.01
CA PHE A 305 -0.02 -1.51 -21.47
C PHE A 305 -0.38 -2.00 -20.07
N CYS A 306 -1.07 -1.15 -19.32
CA CYS A 306 -1.67 -1.49 -18.04
C CYS A 306 -3.20 -1.40 -18.15
N VAL A 307 -3.89 -2.38 -17.59
CA VAL A 307 -5.35 -2.37 -17.41
C VAL A 307 -5.63 -1.84 -16.01
N MET A 308 -6.42 -0.78 -15.90
CA MET A 308 -6.59 0.01 -14.68
C MET A 308 -8.07 0.28 -14.41
N GLU A 309 -8.35 0.74 -13.19
CA GLU A 309 -9.62 1.36 -12.84
C GLU A 309 -9.99 2.45 -13.85
N LYS A 310 -11.22 2.38 -14.37
CA LYS A 310 -11.77 3.46 -15.18
C LYS A 310 -12.33 4.53 -14.24
N CYS A 311 -11.76 5.72 -14.30
CA CYS A 311 -12.28 6.90 -13.62
C CYS A 311 -13.23 7.69 -14.54
N ASP A 312 -14.09 8.52 -13.94
CA ASP A 312 -15.11 9.30 -14.64
C ASP A 312 -14.51 10.52 -15.35
N ILE A 313 -13.54 11.17 -14.70
CA ILE A 313 -12.93 12.43 -15.18
C ILE A 313 -11.59 12.68 -14.47
N ASP A 314 -10.68 13.42 -15.11
CA ASP A 314 -9.50 13.99 -14.43
C ASP A 314 -9.84 15.29 -13.67
N LEU A 315 -9.01 15.64 -12.70
CA LEU A 315 -9.28 16.77 -11.81
C LEU A 315 -9.24 18.10 -12.56
N LEU A 316 -8.37 18.25 -13.57
CA LEU A 316 -8.32 19.47 -14.38
C LEU A 316 -9.64 19.68 -15.11
N SER A 317 -10.09 18.69 -15.86
CA SER A 317 -11.39 18.71 -16.55
C SER A 317 -12.55 18.93 -15.58
N TYR A 318 -12.48 18.37 -14.37
CA TYR A 318 -13.49 18.61 -13.33
C TYR A 318 -13.48 20.07 -12.86
N ILE A 319 -12.31 20.66 -12.62
CA ILE A 319 -12.18 22.08 -12.26
C ILE A 319 -12.74 22.96 -13.39
N GLU A 320 -12.37 22.68 -14.64
CA GLU A 320 -12.80 23.49 -15.79
C GLU A 320 -14.31 23.46 -16.03
N LYS A 321 -14.96 22.32 -15.78
CA LYS A 321 -16.43 22.20 -15.85
C LYS A 321 -17.14 23.03 -14.77
N ASN A 322 -16.45 23.41 -13.70
CA ASN A 322 -17.03 24.05 -12.54
C ASN A 322 -16.33 25.35 -12.16
N ARG A 323 -15.72 26.01 -13.14
CA ARG A 323 -15.13 27.34 -12.98
C ARG A 323 -16.14 28.45 -13.29
N MET A 324 -15.98 29.58 -12.62
CA MET A 324 -16.60 30.86 -12.98
C MET A 324 -15.60 31.71 -13.75
N VAL A 325 -16.12 32.58 -14.60
CA VAL A 325 -15.38 33.73 -15.14
C VAL A 325 -16.10 35.01 -14.67
N LYS A 326 -15.43 35.82 -13.84
CA LYS A 326 -15.90 37.16 -13.43
C LYS A 326 -14.81 38.18 -13.69
N SER A 327 -15.11 39.21 -14.49
CA SER A 327 -14.24 40.38 -14.71
C SER A 327 -12.75 40.03 -14.95
N GLN A 328 -12.49 39.09 -15.88
CA GLN A 328 -11.17 38.55 -16.24
C GLN A 328 -10.49 37.62 -15.22
N THR A 329 -11.11 37.38 -14.05
CA THR A 329 -10.64 36.40 -13.07
C THR A 329 -11.38 35.08 -13.24
N ILE A 330 -10.63 33.98 -13.29
CA ILE A 330 -11.16 32.61 -13.33
C ILE A 330 -10.98 31.97 -11.96
N THR A 331 -12.06 31.50 -11.35
CA THR A 331 -12.04 30.82 -10.06
C THR A 331 -12.90 29.57 -10.09
N THR A 332 -12.64 28.62 -9.21
CA THR A 332 -13.45 27.41 -9.10
C THR A 332 -14.66 27.63 -8.19
N ILE A 333 -15.84 27.14 -8.57
CA ILE A 333 -17.08 27.26 -7.79
C ILE A 333 -17.50 25.87 -7.31
N PHE A 334 -17.43 25.62 -5.99
CA PHE A 334 -18.09 24.50 -5.33
C PHE A 334 -18.21 24.74 -3.83
N PRO A 335 -19.07 23.99 -3.11
CA PRO A 335 -19.05 24.00 -1.66
C PRO A 335 -17.65 23.67 -1.14
N ASN A 336 -17.15 24.47 -0.20
CA ASN A 336 -15.83 24.29 0.41
C ASN A 336 -15.60 22.86 0.92
N SER A 337 -16.66 22.17 1.37
CA SER A 337 -16.61 20.80 1.87
C SER A 337 -16.15 19.77 0.83
N GLN A 338 -16.51 19.92 -0.44
CA GLN A 338 -16.11 18.98 -1.49
C GLN A 338 -14.62 19.12 -1.84
N TRP A 339 -14.15 20.37 -1.96
CA TRP A 339 -12.72 20.64 -2.20
C TRP A 339 -11.85 20.17 -1.05
N LEU A 340 -12.28 20.44 0.18
CA LEU A 340 -11.61 19.92 1.36
C LEU A 340 -11.59 18.40 1.38
N SER A 341 -12.68 17.74 0.98
CA SER A 341 -12.71 16.29 0.83
C SER A 341 -11.67 15.79 -0.19
N PHE A 342 -11.60 16.41 -1.37
CA PHE A 342 -10.59 16.05 -2.37
C PHE A 342 -9.16 16.28 -1.87
N ILE A 343 -8.91 17.42 -1.22
CA ILE A 343 -7.59 17.74 -0.65
C ILE A 343 -7.20 16.72 0.41
N LYS A 344 -8.10 16.37 1.34
CA LYS A 344 -7.87 15.32 2.34
C LYS A 344 -7.53 13.99 1.68
N GLN A 345 -8.30 13.59 0.67
CA GLN A 345 -8.10 12.34 -0.06
C GLN A 345 -6.78 12.31 -0.85
N MET A 346 -6.38 13.43 -1.45
CA MET A 346 -5.06 13.55 -2.09
C MET A 346 -3.94 13.43 -1.04
N LEU A 347 -4.06 14.15 0.08
CA LEU A 347 -3.07 14.12 1.15
C LEU A 347 -2.91 12.72 1.77
N THR A 348 -4.00 12.00 2.05
CA THR A 348 -3.93 10.62 2.55
C THR A 348 -3.23 9.70 1.55
N GLY A 349 -3.51 9.87 0.25
CA GLY A 349 -2.83 9.13 -0.81
C GLY A 349 -1.33 9.44 -0.91
N PHE A 350 -0.93 10.71 -0.85
CA PHE A 350 0.48 11.09 -0.88
C PHE A 350 1.24 10.68 0.38
N VAL A 351 0.65 10.83 1.57
CA VAL A 351 1.23 10.29 2.83
C VAL A 351 1.51 8.80 2.68
N HIS A 352 0.57 8.06 2.11
CA HIS A 352 0.74 6.63 1.88
C HIS A 352 1.88 6.33 0.89
N LEU A 353 1.99 7.05 -0.23
CA LEU A 353 3.12 6.90 -1.17
C LEU A 353 4.47 7.14 -0.48
N ILE A 354 4.60 8.22 0.29
CA ILE A 354 5.81 8.53 1.05
C ILE A 354 6.14 7.42 2.06
N SER A 355 5.14 6.85 2.74
CA SER A 355 5.33 5.75 3.69
C SER A 355 5.89 4.47 3.04
N LEU A 356 5.66 4.30 1.73
CA LEU A 356 6.21 3.22 0.90
C LEU A 356 7.55 3.57 0.27
N GLY A 357 8.09 4.75 0.55
CA GLY A 357 9.31 5.24 -0.06
C GLY A 357 9.12 5.76 -1.50
N ILE A 358 7.90 6.06 -1.95
CA ILE A 358 7.65 6.44 -3.35
C ILE A 358 7.51 7.96 -3.49
N LEU A 359 8.32 8.56 -4.38
CA LEU A 359 8.13 9.93 -4.86
C LEU A 359 7.38 9.92 -6.18
N HIS A 360 6.33 10.73 -6.28
CA HIS A 360 5.44 10.76 -7.43
C HIS A 360 6.10 11.41 -8.66
N ARG A 361 6.74 12.58 -8.47
CA ARG A 361 7.52 13.31 -9.51
C ARG A 361 6.76 14.00 -10.65
N ASP A 362 5.45 13.80 -10.74
CA ASP A 362 4.59 14.53 -11.70
C ASP A 362 3.24 14.90 -11.07
N ILE A 363 3.24 15.57 -9.92
CA ILE A 363 2.01 16.01 -9.24
C ILE A 363 1.44 17.23 -9.95
N LYS A 364 0.24 17.08 -10.51
CA LYS A 364 -0.55 18.11 -11.21
C LYS A 364 -2.00 17.64 -11.33
N THR A 365 -2.91 18.57 -11.64
CA THR A 365 -4.34 18.24 -11.78
C THR A 365 -4.62 17.19 -12.87
N ASP A 366 -3.83 17.13 -13.94
CA ASP A 366 -3.97 16.13 -15.01
C ASP A 366 -3.80 14.66 -14.51
N ASN A 367 -3.00 14.46 -13.46
CA ASN A 367 -2.65 13.12 -12.94
C ASN A 367 -3.49 12.72 -11.72
N ILE A 368 -4.46 13.55 -11.34
CA ILE A 368 -5.46 13.22 -10.32
C ILE A 368 -6.76 12.88 -11.03
N LEU A 369 -7.28 11.68 -10.80
CA LEU A 369 -8.53 11.22 -11.38
C LEU A 369 -9.64 11.17 -10.34
N LEU A 370 -10.90 11.18 -10.78
CA LEU A 370 -12.09 11.09 -9.94
C LEU A 370 -12.95 9.91 -10.39
N SER A 371 -13.29 9.03 -9.45
CA SER A 371 -14.18 7.88 -9.63
C SER A 371 -15.25 7.94 -8.56
N ASN A 372 -16.51 8.24 -8.91
CA ASN A 372 -17.59 8.48 -7.95
C ASN A 372 -17.21 9.47 -6.84
N MET A 373 -16.57 10.60 -7.19
CA MET A 373 -16.07 11.61 -6.24
C MET A 373 -15.00 11.10 -5.26
N ILE A 374 -14.39 9.95 -5.54
CA ILE A 374 -13.20 9.45 -4.87
C ILE A 374 -11.97 9.83 -5.70
N VAL A 375 -11.02 10.50 -5.07
CA VAL A 375 -9.74 10.85 -5.68
C VAL A 375 -8.91 9.61 -5.94
N LYS A 376 -8.27 9.52 -7.10
CA LYS A 376 -7.33 8.48 -7.51
C LYS A 376 -6.07 9.13 -8.07
N ILE A 377 -4.97 9.07 -7.32
CA ILE A 377 -3.65 9.50 -7.79
C ILE A 377 -3.17 8.49 -8.83
N SER A 378 -2.74 8.98 -9.99
CA SER A 378 -2.39 8.18 -11.16
C SER A 378 -1.11 8.69 -11.84
N ASP A 379 -0.64 7.95 -12.83
CA ASP A 379 0.56 8.20 -13.63
C ASP A 379 1.89 8.12 -12.86
N PHE A 380 2.38 6.89 -12.69
CA PHE A 380 3.65 6.61 -12.02
C PHE A 380 4.83 6.41 -12.98
N SER A 381 4.69 6.83 -14.24
CA SER A 381 5.68 6.63 -15.30
C SER A 381 7.07 7.21 -15.00
N VAL A 382 7.13 8.22 -14.13
CA VAL A 382 8.37 8.92 -13.73
C VAL A 382 8.67 8.83 -12.24
N SER A 383 7.85 8.13 -11.46
CA SER A 383 8.01 7.97 -10.01
C SER A 383 9.25 7.15 -9.64
N VAL A 384 9.75 7.29 -8.42
CA VAL A 384 10.97 6.60 -7.96
C VAL A 384 10.85 6.15 -6.51
N ASN A 385 11.62 5.13 -6.14
CA ASN A 385 11.79 4.71 -4.75
C ASN A 385 12.92 5.51 -4.08
N LEU A 386 12.73 5.92 -2.83
CA LEU A 386 13.55 6.80 -1.99
C LEU A 386 14.90 6.22 -1.58
N SER A 387 15.21 4.97 -1.95
CA SER A 387 16.40 4.22 -1.50
C SER A 387 17.77 4.80 -1.91
N SER A 388 17.84 5.99 -2.52
CA SER A 388 19.12 6.68 -2.72
C SER A 388 18.95 8.19 -3.00
N MET A 389 19.48 9.05 -2.11
CA MET A 389 19.66 10.48 -2.38
C MET A 389 20.70 10.65 -3.50
N THR A 390 20.24 10.74 -4.74
CA THR A 390 21.08 10.89 -5.93
C THR A 390 20.62 12.07 -6.78
N LYS A 391 21.54 12.62 -7.59
CA LYS A 391 21.18 13.54 -8.68
C LYS A 391 20.21 12.83 -9.61
N MET A 392 18.98 13.34 -9.73
CA MET A 392 17.97 12.75 -10.59
C MET A 392 17.66 13.66 -11.77
N PRO A 393 17.68 13.16 -13.02
CA PRO A 393 17.35 13.99 -14.17
C PRO A 393 15.91 14.48 -14.06
N VAL A 394 15.68 15.73 -14.46
CA VAL A 394 14.35 16.34 -14.55
C VAL A 394 13.47 15.53 -15.51
N ARG A 395 12.31 15.05 -15.02
CA ARG A 395 11.34 14.22 -15.76
C ARG A 395 9.90 14.62 -15.42
N GLY A 396 8.96 14.47 -16.33
CA GLY A 396 7.58 14.93 -16.10
C GLY A 396 7.43 16.42 -16.39
N SER A 397 6.54 17.10 -15.65
CA SER A 397 6.09 18.45 -15.98
C SER A 397 7.01 19.53 -15.42
N MET A 398 8.00 19.96 -16.23
CA MET A 398 8.98 21.00 -15.84
C MET A 398 8.34 22.29 -15.29
N ARG A 399 7.13 22.64 -15.71
CA ARG A 399 6.38 23.81 -15.18
C ARG A 399 6.03 23.69 -13.69
N HIS A 400 5.96 22.50 -13.13
CA HIS A 400 5.61 22.25 -11.73
C HIS A 400 6.83 22.08 -10.83
N TYR A 401 8.00 21.82 -11.42
CA TYR A 401 9.20 21.46 -10.69
C TYR A 401 9.67 22.56 -9.71
N PRO A 402 10.17 22.19 -8.52
CA PRO A 402 10.71 23.14 -7.56
C PRO A 402 12.11 23.63 -7.97
N PRO A 403 12.58 24.78 -7.44
CA PRO A 403 13.86 25.37 -7.83
C PRO A 403 15.07 24.45 -7.57
N GLU A 404 15.07 23.67 -6.49
CA GLU A 404 16.17 22.76 -6.15
C GLU A 404 16.31 21.55 -7.07
N SER A 405 15.24 21.18 -7.78
CA SER A 405 15.24 20.07 -8.72
C SER A 405 15.61 20.49 -10.15
N ILE A 406 15.52 21.78 -10.48
CA ILE A 406 15.84 22.31 -11.82
C ILE A 406 17.28 22.85 -11.87
N ASN A 407 17.83 23.28 -10.74
CA ASN A 407 19.21 23.75 -10.67
C ASN A 407 20.23 22.60 -10.86
N ASP A 408 21.53 22.94 -10.92
CA ASP A 408 22.62 21.98 -11.15
C ASP A 408 22.74 20.86 -10.10
N LYS A 409 22.10 21.03 -8.94
CA LYS A 409 22.10 20.04 -7.86
C LYS A 409 21.11 18.92 -8.13
N GLN A 410 20.04 19.15 -8.89
CA GLN A 410 19.03 18.15 -9.29
C GLN A 410 18.57 17.26 -8.11
N ILE A 411 18.31 17.91 -6.97
CA ILE A 411 17.92 17.23 -5.73
C ILE A 411 16.42 16.99 -5.77
N TYR A 412 16.00 15.79 -5.37
CA TYR A 412 14.60 15.41 -5.34
C TYR A 412 14.27 14.70 -4.02
N THR A 413 13.25 15.18 -3.30
CA THR A 413 12.80 14.63 -2.01
C THR A 413 11.27 14.69 -1.91
N GLU A 414 10.70 14.23 -0.78
CA GLU A 414 9.28 14.50 -0.46
C GLU A 414 8.95 15.99 -0.59
N LYS A 415 9.86 16.88 -0.20
CA LYS A 415 9.65 18.34 -0.25
C LYS A 415 9.51 18.87 -1.67
N SER A 416 10.04 18.15 -2.66
CA SER A 416 9.86 18.46 -4.07
C SER A 416 8.45 18.13 -4.54
N ASP A 417 7.90 16.99 -4.09
CA ASP A 417 6.49 16.63 -4.31
C ASP A 417 5.52 17.59 -3.59
N VAL A 418 5.86 18.04 -2.38
CA VAL A 418 5.07 19.06 -1.64
C VAL A 418 4.98 20.38 -2.42
N PHE A 419 6.08 20.81 -3.05
CA PHE A 419 6.05 22.02 -3.88
C PHE A 419 5.09 21.89 -5.07
N MET A 420 5.14 20.74 -5.76
CA MET A 420 4.22 20.47 -6.88
C MET A 420 2.77 20.34 -6.41
N PHE A 421 2.54 19.83 -5.20
CA PHE A 421 1.22 19.86 -4.57
C PHE A 421 0.74 21.30 -4.36
N GLY A 422 1.61 22.24 -3.97
CA GLY A 422 1.31 23.67 -3.97
C GLY A 422 0.90 24.20 -5.35
N CYS A 423 1.59 23.79 -6.42
CA CYS A 423 1.17 24.12 -7.79
C CYS A 423 -0.22 23.56 -8.15
N LEU A 424 -0.52 22.34 -7.70
CA LEU A 424 -1.84 21.72 -7.87
C LEU A 424 -2.93 22.48 -7.10
N LEU A 425 -2.67 22.90 -5.86
CA LEU A 425 -3.60 23.73 -5.08
C LEU A 425 -3.86 25.07 -5.76
N TYR A 426 -2.83 25.71 -6.32
CA TYR A 426 -2.99 26.92 -7.11
C TYR A 426 -3.92 26.70 -8.31
N GLU A 427 -3.74 25.60 -9.06
CA GLU A 427 -4.61 25.25 -10.18
C GLU A 427 -6.06 25.05 -9.75
N ILE A 428 -6.29 24.40 -8.61
CA ILE A 428 -7.64 24.26 -8.02
C ILE A 428 -8.25 25.63 -7.76
N VAL A 429 -7.50 26.55 -7.17
CA VAL A 429 -8.03 27.87 -6.79
C VAL A 429 -8.31 28.74 -8.03
N HIS A 430 -7.46 28.65 -9.05
CA HIS A 430 -7.51 29.50 -10.25
C HIS A 430 -8.23 28.84 -11.44
N GLY A 431 -9.22 27.97 -11.18
CA GLY A 431 -10.08 27.41 -12.23
C GLY A 431 -9.32 26.61 -13.30
N GLY A 432 -8.25 25.93 -12.89
CA GLY A 432 -7.40 25.09 -13.74
C GLY A 432 -6.23 25.83 -14.37
N GLN A 433 -6.08 27.13 -14.12
CA GLN A 433 -4.94 27.89 -14.64
C GLN A 433 -3.64 27.48 -13.94
N ARG A 434 -2.66 27.09 -14.76
CA ARG A 434 -1.31 26.79 -14.27
C ARG A 434 -0.61 28.06 -13.81
N VAL A 435 0.37 27.91 -12.92
CA VAL A 435 1.23 29.02 -12.48
C VAL A 435 1.88 29.71 -13.68
N TRP A 436 1.71 31.04 -13.75
CA TRP A 436 2.15 31.90 -14.85
C TRP A 436 1.75 31.34 -16.24
N HIS A 437 0.48 30.97 -16.40
CA HIS A 437 -0.06 30.41 -17.64
C HIS A 437 0.15 31.30 -18.87
N GLU A 438 0.38 32.60 -18.69
CA GLU A 438 0.59 33.60 -19.72
C GLU A 438 1.98 33.58 -20.37
N VAL A 439 2.96 32.93 -19.73
CA VAL A 439 4.34 32.81 -20.25
C VAL A 439 4.71 31.36 -20.54
N ASP A 440 5.76 31.15 -21.33
CA ASP A 440 6.27 29.81 -21.63
C ASP A 440 6.98 29.16 -20.42
N THR A 441 7.28 27.87 -20.54
CA THR A 441 7.90 27.10 -19.45
C THR A 441 9.31 27.60 -19.10
N SER A 442 10.08 28.11 -20.07
CA SER A 442 11.42 28.65 -19.80
C SER A 442 11.38 29.88 -18.90
N GLU A 443 10.45 30.79 -19.16
CA GLU A 443 10.26 31.98 -18.34
C GLU A 443 9.73 31.61 -16.94
N VAL A 444 8.83 30.61 -16.83
CA VAL A 444 8.41 30.07 -15.52
C VAL A 444 9.61 29.56 -14.71
N VAL A 445 10.49 28.77 -15.35
CA VAL A 445 11.69 28.24 -14.69
C VAL A 445 12.58 29.39 -14.22
N LYS A 446 12.82 30.40 -15.06
CA LYS A 446 13.64 31.57 -14.71
C LYS A 446 13.07 32.32 -13.50
N ARG A 447 11.79 32.67 -13.51
CA ARG A 447 11.11 33.35 -12.39
C ARG A 447 11.20 32.55 -11.10
N ARG A 448 10.99 31.24 -11.18
CA ARG A 448 11.08 30.34 -10.02
C ARG A 448 12.49 30.27 -9.44
N LEU A 449 13.52 30.21 -10.29
CA LEU A 449 14.92 30.23 -9.86
C LEU A 449 15.30 31.58 -9.22
N ASN A 450 14.68 32.68 -9.64
CA ASN A 450 14.82 34.00 -9.01
C ASN A 450 14.06 34.14 -7.67
N GLY A 451 13.29 33.14 -7.27
CA GLY A 451 12.47 33.19 -6.05
C GLY A 451 11.19 33.99 -6.18
N GLU A 452 10.77 34.31 -7.41
CA GLU A 452 9.49 34.97 -7.67
C GLU A 452 8.33 34.02 -7.32
N LYS A 453 7.25 34.59 -6.76
CA LYS A 453 6.02 33.86 -6.44
C LYS A 453 4.86 34.44 -7.27
N PRO A 454 3.90 33.61 -7.73
CA PRO A 454 2.75 34.11 -8.45
C PRO A 454 1.87 34.96 -7.51
N LEU A 455 1.19 35.95 -8.09
CA LEU A 455 0.22 36.74 -7.37
C LEU A 455 -1.06 35.91 -7.22
N PHE A 456 -1.58 35.81 -5.99
CA PHE A 456 -2.96 35.40 -5.75
C PHE A 456 -3.82 36.62 -6.02
N SER A 457 -4.34 36.73 -7.26
CA SER A 457 -5.09 37.89 -7.73
C SER A 457 -6.51 37.97 -7.15
N VAL A 458 -6.91 36.97 -6.35
CA VAL A 458 -8.25 36.81 -5.82
C VAL A 458 -8.18 36.84 -4.30
N GLN A 459 -9.10 37.58 -3.65
CA GLN A 459 -9.55 37.20 -2.31
C GLN A 459 -10.13 35.79 -2.43
N CYS A 460 -9.26 34.78 -2.38
CA CYS A 460 -9.63 33.40 -2.53
C CYS A 460 -10.50 33.07 -1.33
N GLU A 461 -11.79 32.83 -1.54
CA GLU A 461 -12.51 31.98 -0.62
C GLU A 461 -12.32 30.54 -1.13
N PRO A 462 -11.65 29.67 -0.36
CA PRO A 462 -11.18 29.88 1.01
C PRO A 462 -9.74 30.37 1.15
N TRP A 463 -9.51 31.41 1.96
CA TRP A 463 -8.21 32.07 2.14
C TRP A 463 -7.14 31.13 2.71
N TYR A 464 -7.55 30.08 3.42
CA TYR A 464 -6.63 29.11 4.02
C TYR A 464 -5.87 28.30 2.97
N LEU A 465 -6.41 28.12 1.75
CA LEU A 465 -5.70 27.43 0.68
C LEU A 465 -4.53 28.27 0.13
N ASP A 466 -4.64 29.59 0.16
CA ASP A 466 -3.54 30.49 -0.19
C ASP A 466 -2.38 30.31 0.81
N ALA A 467 -2.66 30.38 2.11
CA ALA A 467 -1.67 30.18 3.17
C ALA A 467 -0.95 28.81 3.04
N VAL A 468 -1.72 27.72 2.86
CA VAL A 468 -1.16 26.38 2.68
C VAL A 468 -0.33 26.28 1.40
N THR A 469 -0.78 26.91 0.31
CA THR A 469 -0.03 26.94 -0.96
C THR A 469 1.29 27.71 -0.80
N HIS A 470 1.27 28.81 -0.05
CA HIS A 470 2.46 29.61 0.23
C HIS A 470 3.53 28.83 1.00
N ASP A 471 3.12 28.05 2.00
CA ASP A 471 3.99 27.18 2.79
C ASP A 471 4.62 26.08 1.91
N CYS A 472 3.84 25.51 0.98
CA CYS A 472 4.34 24.53 0.01
C CYS A 472 5.39 25.12 -0.94
N TRP A 473 5.37 26.43 -1.19
CA TRP A 473 6.29 27.14 -2.09
C TRP A 473 7.44 27.85 -1.39
N ALA A 474 7.79 27.47 -0.16
CA ALA A 474 9.02 27.96 0.46
C ALA A 474 10.23 27.67 -0.46
N PHE A 475 11.08 28.68 -0.68
CA PHE A 475 12.21 28.55 -1.60
C PHE A 475 13.21 27.51 -1.10
N ASN A 476 13.52 27.54 0.20
CA ASN A 476 14.23 26.46 0.88
C ASN A 476 13.28 25.27 1.10
N SER A 477 13.66 24.09 0.59
CA SER A 477 12.86 22.87 0.69
C SER A 477 12.58 22.44 2.12
N ASP A 478 13.50 22.70 3.06
CA ASP A 478 13.38 22.26 4.45
C ASP A 478 12.31 23.03 5.23
N GLN A 479 11.94 24.22 4.72
CA GLN A 479 10.87 25.05 5.29
C GLN A 479 9.49 24.65 4.81
N ARG A 480 9.39 23.80 3.77
CA ARG A 480 8.10 23.30 3.30
C ARG A 480 7.57 22.27 4.30
N PRO A 481 6.25 22.17 4.52
CA PRO A 481 5.67 21.11 5.35
C PRO A 481 5.89 19.72 4.73
N THR A 482 5.70 18.65 5.50
CA THR A 482 5.51 17.29 4.95
C THR A 482 4.05 17.07 4.56
N PHE A 483 3.76 16.03 3.78
CA PHE A 483 2.36 15.67 3.51
C PHE A 483 1.59 15.32 4.79
N GLU A 484 2.26 14.72 5.78
CA GLU A 484 1.67 14.42 7.09
C GLU A 484 1.34 15.69 7.88
N GLN A 485 2.22 16.69 7.85
CA GLN A 485 1.97 18.00 8.48
C GLN A 485 0.82 18.73 7.79
N LEU A 486 0.75 18.68 6.46
CA LEU A 486 -0.38 19.23 5.70
C LEU A 486 -1.70 18.53 6.07
N LEU A 487 -1.71 17.20 6.18
CA LEU A 487 -2.89 16.45 6.58
C LEU A 487 -3.36 16.77 8.02
N GLN A 488 -2.43 17.12 8.90
CA GLN A 488 -2.71 17.50 10.29
C GLN A 488 -3.07 18.98 10.47
N ASN A 489 -2.91 19.81 9.43
CA ASN A 489 -3.19 21.23 9.49
C ASN A 489 -4.65 21.49 9.92
N THR A 490 -4.83 22.41 10.88
CA THR A 490 -6.12 22.69 11.52
C THR A 490 -7.18 23.18 10.54
N PHE A 491 -6.80 23.91 9.50
CA PHE A 491 -7.74 24.39 8.47
C PHE A 491 -8.29 23.24 7.63
N ILE A 492 -7.44 22.24 7.38
CA ILE A 492 -7.82 21.04 6.65
C ILE A 492 -8.63 20.12 7.57
N ARG A 493 -8.31 19.98 8.86
CA ARG A 493 -9.04 19.08 9.78
C ARG A 493 -10.42 19.57 10.21
N ASN A 494 -10.58 20.86 10.50
CA ASN A 494 -11.75 21.39 11.21
C ASN A 494 -12.88 21.92 10.31
N ASN A 495 -12.70 21.87 8.99
CA ASN A 495 -13.71 22.16 7.98
C ASN A 495 -13.90 20.93 7.08
#